data_AF-A0ABD5DDP0-F1
#
_entry.id   AF-A0ABD5DDP0-F1
#
_cell.length_a   1.000
_cell.length_b   1.000
_cell.length_c   1.000
_cell.angle_alpha   90.00
_cell.angle_beta   90.00
_cell.angle_gamma   90.00
#
_symmetry.space_group_name_H-M   'P 1'
#
loop_
_entity.id
_entity.type
_entity.pdbx_description
1 polymer ?
#
loop_
_entity_poly.entity_id
_entity_poly.type
_entity_poly.pdbx_seq_one_letter_code
_entity_poly.pdbx_strand_id
1 'polypeptide(L)'
;ADLCVIAPVHQQDAIQRRYSGMDVKMAFIPEPPNIAMLQDELDSMIKVAIDQAKSLAKGHLAKPFKIKEGEYLNILMDGLYLVKEHDDGEGGIKRTRTRISDSAIILGEARSLNNNNWKRVIQFNDKDNVQHTLLIPYEHFMGEAQEALKIIANHGLMPPRQPNKKNVFINYIQDYPIEKRFRCVDRTG
;
A
#
# COMPACT_ATOMS: atom_id res chain seq x y z
N ALA A 1 -14.46 0.80 -9.59
CA ALA A 1 -14.17 -0.30 -10.53
C ALA A 1 -12.68 -0.26 -10.79
N ASP A 2 -11.95 -1.32 -10.46
CA ASP A 2 -10.51 -1.41 -10.75
C ASP A 2 -10.35 -1.43 -12.28
N LEU A 3 -9.98 -0.28 -12.87
CA LEU A 3 -9.75 -0.21 -14.32
C LEU A 3 -8.51 -1.07 -14.62
N CYS A 4 -8.70 -2.16 -15.37
CA CYS A 4 -7.62 -3.03 -15.81
C CYS A 4 -7.39 -2.84 -17.30
N VAL A 5 -6.20 -2.36 -17.67
CA VAL A 5 -5.79 -2.24 -19.07
C VAL A 5 -5.07 -3.53 -19.44
N ILE A 6 -5.64 -4.25 -20.41
CA ILE A 6 -5.05 -5.45 -20.98
C ILE A 6 -4.43 -5.07 -22.32
N ALA A 7 -3.14 -5.32 -22.50
CA ALA A 7 -2.44 -5.00 -23.73
C ALA A 7 -1.39 -6.05 -24.10
N PRO A 8 -1.00 -6.16 -25.39
CA PRO A 8 0.12 -7.00 -25.78
C PRO A 8 1.44 -6.55 -25.13
N VAL A 9 2.32 -7.49 -24.77
CA VAL A 9 3.63 -7.20 -24.16
C VAL A 9 4.49 -6.26 -25.03
N HIS A 10 4.42 -6.36 -26.36
CA HIS A 10 5.19 -5.47 -27.25
C HIS A 10 4.75 -3.98 -27.16
N GLN A 11 3.55 -3.70 -26.63
CA GLN A 11 3.06 -2.33 -26.41
C GLN A 11 3.31 -1.83 -24.99
N GLN A 12 4.00 -2.62 -24.15
CA GLN A 12 4.17 -2.33 -22.74
C GLN A 12 4.68 -0.91 -22.49
N ASP A 13 5.77 -0.50 -23.15
CA ASP A 13 6.37 0.82 -22.94
C ASP A 13 5.42 1.96 -23.35
N ALA A 14 4.68 1.79 -24.44
CA ALA A 14 3.73 2.79 -24.92
C ALA A 14 2.52 2.93 -23.98
N ILE A 15 1.98 1.80 -23.50
CA ILE A 15 0.86 1.76 -22.57
C ILE A 15 1.28 2.29 -21.19
N GLN A 16 2.44 1.87 -20.68
CA GLN A 16 2.96 2.36 -19.40
C GLN A 16 3.22 3.88 -19.41
N ARG A 17 3.71 4.42 -20.53
CA ARG A 17 3.82 5.89 -20.71
C ARG A 17 2.46 6.57 -20.80
N ARG A 18 1.50 5.98 -21.52
CA ARG A 18 0.17 6.58 -21.72
C ARG A 18 -0.65 6.66 -20.43
N TYR A 19 -0.50 5.66 -19.57
CA TYR A 19 -1.23 5.56 -18.29
C TYR A 19 -0.34 5.90 -17.08
N SER A 20 0.83 6.52 -17.31
CA SER A 20 1.70 6.96 -16.23
C SER A 20 0.98 8.01 -15.38
N GLY A 21 0.86 7.77 -14.08
CA GLY A 21 0.17 8.67 -13.14
C GLY A 21 -1.29 8.30 -12.88
N MET A 22 -1.84 7.29 -13.55
CA MET A 22 -3.17 6.76 -13.25
C MET A 22 -3.08 5.51 -12.37
N ASP A 23 -3.98 5.36 -11.38
CA ASP A 23 -4.11 4.14 -10.56
C ASP A 23 -4.84 3.04 -11.35
N VAL A 24 -4.17 2.54 -12.38
CA VAL A 24 -4.71 1.59 -13.35
C VAL A 24 -3.88 0.31 -13.30
N LYS A 25 -4.54 -0.82 -13.10
CA LYS A 25 -3.87 -2.13 -13.13
C LYS A 25 -3.59 -2.48 -14.58
N MET A 26 -2.33 -2.76 -14.93
CA MET A 26 -1.95 -3.10 -16.30
C MET A 26 -1.56 -4.57 -16.36
N ALA A 27 -2.24 -5.32 -17.22
CA ALA A 27 -1.99 -6.72 -17.50
C ALA A 27 -1.45 -6.84 -18.93
N PHE A 28 -0.22 -7.35 -19.07
CA PHE A 28 0.39 -7.53 -20.37
C PHE A 28 0.34 -9.00 -20.76
N ILE A 29 -0.21 -9.28 -21.95
CA ILE A 29 -0.38 -10.63 -22.46
C ILE A 29 0.64 -10.84 -23.58
N PRO A 30 1.48 -11.90 -23.53
CA PRO A 30 2.36 -12.21 -24.65
C PRO A 30 1.49 -12.52 -25.88
N GLU A 31 2.00 -12.20 -27.07
CA GLU A 31 1.22 -12.48 -28.28
C GLU A 31 0.91 -13.98 -28.37
N PRO A 32 -0.32 -14.33 -28.78
CA PRO A 32 -0.65 -15.72 -29.04
C PRO A 32 0.37 -16.31 -30.01
N PRO A 33 0.97 -17.47 -29.72
CA PRO A 33 1.94 -18.09 -30.61
C PRO A 33 1.33 -18.50 -31.96
N ASN A 34 -0.01 -18.55 -32.06
CA ASN A 34 -0.74 -18.80 -33.29
C ASN A 34 -2.13 -18.09 -33.26
N ILE A 35 -2.60 -17.65 -34.43
CA ILE A 35 -3.95 -17.09 -34.65
C ILE A 35 -5.05 -18.11 -34.31
N ALA A 36 -4.73 -19.41 -34.33
CA ALA A 36 -5.66 -20.52 -34.02
C ALA A 36 -5.67 -20.96 -32.54
N MET A 37 -5.13 -20.16 -31.61
CA MET A 37 -5.12 -20.47 -30.17
C MET A 37 -6.55 -20.69 -29.64
N LEU A 38 -6.73 -21.72 -28.80
CA LEU A 38 -8.02 -22.04 -28.21
C LEU A 38 -8.47 -20.93 -27.25
N GLN A 39 -9.78 -20.65 -27.21
CA GLN A 39 -10.36 -19.60 -26.37
C GLN A 39 -10.03 -19.80 -24.87
N ASP A 40 -10.07 -21.05 -24.39
CA ASP A 40 -9.75 -21.38 -23.00
C ASP A 40 -8.29 -21.06 -22.63
N GLU A 41 -7.38 -21.20 -23.61
CA GLU A 41 -5.96 -20.89 -23.43
C GLU A 41 -5.75 -19.37 -23.37
N LEU A 42 -6.43 -18.62 -24.25
CA LEU A 42 -6.47 -17.15 -24.20
C LEU A 42 -7.04 -16.63 -22.87
N ASP A 43 -8.14 -17.21 -22.41
CA ASP A 43 -8.79 -16.83 -21.15
C ASP A 43 -7.90 -17.12 -19.94
N SER A 44 -7.17 -18.24 -19.97
CA SER A 44 -6.17 -18.57 -18.95
C SER A 44 -5.02 -17.57 -18.94
N MET A 45 -4.50 -17.19 -20.11
CA MET A 45 -3.46 -16.17 -20.25
C MET A 45 -3.92 -14.79 -19.75
N ILE A 46 -5.14 -14.38 -20.10
CA ILE A 46 -5.77 -13.15 -19.59
C ILE A 46 -5.87 -13.20 -18.08
N LYS A 47 -6.35 -14.31 -17.51
CA LYS A 47 -6.50 -14.49 -16.07
C LYS A 47 -5.16 -14.39 -15.34
N VAL A 48 -4.13 -15.04 -15.85
CA VAL A 48 -2.76 -14.96 -15.29
C VAL A 48 -2.23 -13.53 -15.34
N ALA A 49 -2.39 -12.83 -16.48
CA ALA A 49 -1.94 -11.45 -16.62
C ALA A 49 -2.71 -10.48 -15.70
N ILE A 50 -4.01 -10.68 -15.54
CA ILE A 50 -4.84 -9.91 -14.59
C ILE A 50 -4.39 -10.19 -13.15
N ASP A 51 -4.13 -11.45 -12.78
CA ASP A 51 -3.72 -11.79 -11.42
C ASP A 51 -2.29 -11.28 -11.12
N GLN A 52 -1.40 -11.27 -12.12
CA GLN A 52 -0.10 -10.58 -12.03
C GLN A 52 -0.27 -9.07 -11.90
N ALA A 53 -1.21 -8.45 -12.61
CA ALA A 53 -1.53 -7.03 -12.47
C ALA A 53 -2.21 -6.68 -11.14
N LYS A 54 -2.87 -7.65 -10.50
CA LYS A 54 -3.39 -7.54 -9.14
C LYS A 54 -2.29 -7.73 -8.09
N SER A 55 -1.19 -8.41 -8.44
CA SER A 55 -0.04 -8.53 -7.54
C SER A 55 0.54 -7.13 -7.30
N LEU A 56 0.84 -6.83 -6.03
CA LEU A 56 1.40 -5.55 -5.62
C LEU A 56 2.59 -5.18 -6.53
N ALA A 57 2.62 -3.94 -7.02
CA ALA A 57 3.70 -3.45 -7.88
C ALA A 57 5.07 -3.84 -7.30
N LYS A 58 6.01 -4.25 -8.16
CA LYS A 58 7.28 -4.91 -7.77
C LYS A 58 7.97 -4.19 -6.60
N GLY A 59 8.03 -4.86 -5.43
CA GLY A 59 8.68 -4.36 -4.21
C GLY A 59 7.75 -3.73 -3.17
N HIS A 60 6.46 -3.55 -3.48
CA HIS A 60 5.47 -3.06 -2.53
C HIS A 60 4.99 -4.17 -1.59
N LEU A 61 4.97 -3.88 -0.30
CA LEU A 61 4.40 -4.77 0.72
C LEU A 61 2.88 -4.58 0.87
N ALA A 62 2.36 -3.42 0.49
CA ALA A 62 0.94 -3.08 0.52
C ALA A 62 0.60 -2.05 -0.57
N LYS A 63 -0.69 -1.90 -0.90
CA LYS A 63 -1.13 -0.99 -1.95
C LYS A 63 -0.66 0.42 -1.61
N PRO A 64 -0.10 1.20 -2.56
CA PRO A 64 0.26 2.58 -2.30
C PRO A 64 -0.93 3.34 -1.70
N PHE A 65 -0.68 4.12 -0.65
CA PHE A 65 -1.71 4.94 -0.02
C PHE A 65 -1.79 6.30 -0.71
N LYS A 66 -2.88 6.55 -1.43
CA LYS A 66 -3.13 7.84 -2.06
C LYS A 66 -3.51 8.87 -1.00
N ILE A 67 -2.65 9.87 -0.79
CA ILE A 67 -2.94 10.99 0.12
C ILE A 67 -3.83 12.00 -0.61
N LYS A 68 -3.47 12.33 -1.84
CA LYS A 68 -4.23 13.17 -2.78
C LYS A 68 -3.72 12.92 -4.20
N GLU A 69 -4.32 13.57 -5.18
CA GLU A 69 -3.86 13.48 -6.58
C GLU A 69 -2.37 13.86 -6.68
N GLY A 70 -1.57 13.01 -7.32
CA GLY A 70 -0.13 13.20 -7.46
C GLY A 70 0.70 13.03 -6.17
N GLU A 71 0.11 12.67 -5.02
CA GLU A 71 0.87 12.38 -3.79
C GLU A 71 0.47 11.01 -3.20
N TYR A 72 1.42 10.08 -3.22
CA TYR A 72 1.25 8.70 -2.80
C TYR A 72 2.26 8.32 -1.74
N LEU A 73 1.87 7.47 -0.80
CA LEU A 73 2.80 6.83 0.13
C LEU A 73 3.03 5.38 -0.29
N ASN A 74 4.26 5.09 -0.68
CA ASN A 74 4.70 3.76 -1.08
C ASN A 74 5.18 2.97 0.16
N ILE A 75 4.60 1.79 0.35
CA ILE A 75 4.96 0.84 1.41
C ILE A 75 5.90 -0.20 0.83
N LEU A 76 7.19 -0.06 1.08
CA LEU A 76 8.25 -0.92 0.54
C LEU A 76 8.96 -1.67 1.66
N MET A 77 9.75 -2.69 1.32
CA MET A 77 10.51 -3.46 2.31
C MET A 77 11.51 -2.60 3.11
N ASP A 78 12.11 -1.59 2.48
CA ASP A 78 13.13 -0.71 3.06
C ASP A 78 12.57 0.55 3.75
N GLY A 79 11.27 0.80 3.65
CA GLY A 79 10.63 1.93 4.30
C GLY A 79 9.30 2.40 3.72
N LEU A 80 8.75 3.42 4.38
CA LEU A 80 7.64 4.21 3.88
C LEU A 80 8.16 5.45 3.14
N TYR A 81 7.72 5.65 1.91
CA TYR A 81 8.20 6.75 1.06
C TYR A 81 7.05 7.57 0.50
N LEU A 82 7.05 8.86 0.79
CA LEU A 82 6.16 9.82 0.15
C LEU A 82 6.70 10.14 -1.24
N VAL A 83 5.94 9.80 -2.26
CA VAL A 83 6.21 10.10 -3.66
C VAL A 83 5.27 11.22 -4.08
N LYS A 84 5.85 12.33 -4.56
CA LYS A 84 5.10 13.43 -5.15
C LYS A 84 5.41 13.57 -6.62
N GLU A 85 4.36 13.61 -7.42
CA GLU A 85 4.40 13.87 -8.84
C GLU A 85 4.13 15.36 -9.07
N HIS A 86 4.99 15.98 -9.88
CA HIS A 86 4.87 17.37 -10.28
C HIS A 86 5.14 17.47 -11.78
N ASP A 87 4.37 18.32 -12.46
CA ASP A 87 4.67 18.71 -13.84
C ASP A 87 6.01 19.44 -13.88
N ASP A 88 6.89 19.04 -14.79
CA ASP A 88 8.20 19.69 -14.98
C ASP A 88 8.16 20.92 -15.89
N GLY A 89 6.99 21.26 -16.44
CA GLY A 89 6.78 22.41 -17.33
C GLY A 89 7.17 22.13 -18.79
N GLU A 90 7.77 20.99 -19.09
CA GLU A 90 8.09 20.51 -20.45
C GLU A 90 7.18 19.35 -20.89
N GLY A 91 6.10 19.10 -20.14
CA GLY A 91 5.15 18.01 -20.39
C GLY A 91 5.61 16.66 -19.83
N GLY A 92 6.66 16.63 -19.02
CA GLY A 92 7.10 15.46 -18.26
C GLY A 92 6.61 15.48 -16.81
N ILE A 93 6.52 14.30 -16.20
CA ILE A 93 6.18 14.15 -14.79
C ILE A 93 7.47 13.91 -14.00
N LYS A 94 7.85 14.89 -13.18
CA LYS A 94 8.94 14.72 -12.22
C LYS A 94 8.42 14.09 -10.93
N ARG A 95 9.15 13.09 -10.44
CA ARG A 95 8.84 12.40 -9.18
C ARG A 95 9.87 12.75 -8.11
N THR A 96 9.40 13.23 -6.97
CA THR A 96 10.24 13.39 -5.78
C THR A 96 9.90 12.29 -4.77
N ARG A 97 10.92 11.67 -4.18
CA ARG A 97 10.77 10.59 -3.21
C ARG A 97 11.36 11.02 -1.87
N THR A 98 10.54 11.06 -0.82
CA THR A 98 10.93 11.44 0.53
C THR A 98 10.69 10.27 1.48
N ARG A 99 11.74 9.82 2.18
CA ARG A 99 11.58 8.80 3.23
C ARG A 99 10.82 9.35 4.44
N ILE A 100 9.78 8.64 4.86
CA ILE A 100 8.96 8.95 6.03
C ILE A 100 9.48 8.20 7.26
N SER A 101 9.47 6.87 7.22
CA SER A 101 9.91 5.98 8.31
C SER A 101 10.44 4.65 7.75
N ASP A 102 10.86 3.74 8.64
CA ASP A 102 10.97 2.32 8.30
C ASP A 102 9.58 1.75 7.97
N SER A 103 9.56 0.55 7.40
CA SER A 103 8.33 -0.01 6.82
C SER A 103 7.32 -0.38 7.90
N ALA A 104 6.05 -0.05 7.66
CA ALA A 104 4.93 -0.50 8.45
C ALA A 104 3.75 -0.82 7.53
N ILE A 105 3.03 -1.89 7.83
CA ILE A 105 1.89 -2.39 7.07
C ILE A 105 0.64 -2.27 7.95
N ILE A 106 -0.45 -1.74 7.38
CA ILE A 106 -1.77 -1.80 8.02
C ILE A 106 -2.43 -3.12 7.61
N LEU A 107 -2.59 -4.02 8.57
CA LEU A 107 -3.22 -5.32 8.34
C LEU A 107 -4.74 -5.25 8.36
N GLY A 108 -5.30 -4.27 9.07
CA GLY A 108 -6.73 -4.06 9.17
C GLY A 108 -7.16 -3.39 10.48
N GLU A 109 -8.34 -3.75 10.96
CA GLU A 109 -8.91 -3.27 12.23
C GLU A 109 -9.29 -4.42 13.13
N ALA A 110 -9.14 -4.24 14.44
CA ALA A 110 -9.65 -5.17 15.42
C ALA A 110 -10.70 -4.52 16.32
N ARG A 111 -11.63 -5.33 16.81
CA ARG A 111 -12.66 -4.91 17.78
C ARG A 111 -12.90 -5.98 18.82
N SER A 112 -13.51 -5.59 19.94
CA SER A 112 -13.99 -6.53 20.94
C SER A 112 -15.20 -7.34 20.46
N LEU A 113 -15.56 -8.38 21.23
CA LEU A 113 -16.78 -9.17 21.05
C LEU A 113 -18.04 -8.28 21.02
N ASN A 114 -18.10 -7.27 21.88
CA ASN A 114 -19.24 -6.37 22.04
C ASN A 114 -19.24 -5.21 21.02
N ASN A 115 -18.46 -5.31 19.94
CA ASN A 115 -18.37 -4.29 18.88
C ASN A 115 -17.90 -2.90 19.35
N ASN A 116 -17.11 -2.87 20.42
CA ASN A 116 -16.51 -1.65 20.97
C ASN A 116 -14.97 -1.76 20.96
N ASN A 117 -14.30 -0.71 21.46
CA ASN A 117 -12.84 -0.67 21.62
C ASN A 117 -12.10 -1.05 20.32
N TRP A 118 -12.43 -0.31 19.26
CA TRP A 118 -11.85 -0.48 17.93
C TRP A 118 -10.39 -0.03 17.90
N LYS A 119 -9.56 -0.79 17.17
CA LYS A 119 -8.10 -0.64 17.13
C LYS A 119 -7.60 -0.78 15.71
N ARG A 120 -6.54 -0.05 15.35
CA ARG A 120 -5.71 -0.32 14.17
C ARG A 120 -4.82 -1.53 14.42
N VAL A 121 -4.72 -2.42 13.44
CA VAL A 121 -3.76 -3.52 13.43
C VAL A 121 -2.60 -3.15 12.52
N ILE A 122 -1.43 -2.94 13.11
CA ILE A 122 -0.22 -2.56 12.36
C ILE A 122 0.83 -3.66 12.51
N GLN A 123 1.67 -3.83 11.49
CA GLN A 123 2.79 -4.76 11.50
C GLN A 123 4.04 -4.06 10.98
N PHE A 124 5.18 -4.28 11.63
CA PHE A 124 6.48 -3.77 11.21
C PHE A 124 7.60 -4.61 11.81
N ASN A 125 8.83 -4.38 11.35
CA ASN A 125 10.03 -4.99 11.94
C ASN A 125 10.78 -3.93 12.75
N ASP A 126 11.35 -4.34 13.88
CA ASP A 126 12.29 -3.50 14.62
C ASP A 126 13.71 -3.55 14.01
N LYS A 127 14.66 -2.90 14.70
CA LYS A 127 16.06 -2.81 14.25
C LYS A 127 16.79 -4.15 14.22
N ASP A 128 16.31 -5.13 14.98
CA ASP A 128 16.84 -6.49 15.04
C ASP A 128 16.06 -7.44 14.11
N ASN A 129 15.22 -6.88 13.23
CA ASN A 129 14.32 -7.60 12.31
C ASN A 129 13.29 -8.50 13.00
N VAL A 130 12.97 -8.25 14.28
CA VAL A 130 11.85 -8.93 14.94
C VAL A 130 10.55 -8.30 14.46
N GLN A 131 9.65 -9.14 13.95
CA GLN A 131 8.34 -8.69 13.49
C GLN A 131 7.40 -8.46 14.68
N HIS A 132 6.85 -7.26 14.77
CA HIS A 132 5.85 -6.86 15.74
C HIS A 132 4.50 -6.71 15.04
N THR A 133 3.43 -7.21 15.68
CA THR A 133 2.05 -6.91 15.29
C THR A 133 1.34 -6.26 16.46
N LEU A 134 0.98 -4.99 16.31
CA LEU A 134 0.41 -4.20 17.39
C LEU A 134 -1.06 -3.87 17.13
N LEU A 135 -1.82 -3.83 18.22
CA LEU A 135 -3.18 -3.33 18.27
C LEU A 135 -3.18 -1.94 18.93
N ILE A 136 -3.44 -0.90 18.16
CA ILE A 136 -3.44 0.48 18.66
C ILE A 136 -4.88 1.01 18.69
N PRO A 137 -5.46 1.23 19.89
CA PRO A 137 -6.78 1.84 20.04
C PRO A 137 -6.94 3.15 19.27
N TYR A 138 -8.12 3.37 18.69
CA TYR A 138 -8.40 4.64 17.98
C TYR A 138 -8.29 5.87 18.86
N GLU A 139 -8.65 5.75 20.13
CA GLU A 139 -8.51 6.85 21.10
C GLU A 139 -7.06 7.35 21.22
N HIS A 140 -6.07 6.49 20.99
CA HIS A 140 -4.65 6.88 21.06
C HIS A 140 -4.19 7.73 19.87
N PHE A 141 -5.01 7.80 18.83
CA PHE A 141 -4.81 8.66 17.67
C PHE A 141 -5.49 10.03 17.82
N MET A 142 -6.30 10.24 18.86
CA MET A 142 -6.95 11.52 19.12
C MET A 142 -5.92 12.62 19.43
N GLY A 143 -6.19 13.84 18.95
CA GLY A 143 -5.27 14.97 19.09
C GLY A 143 -3.96 14.75 18.33
N GLU A 144 -2.84 14.83 19.03
CA GLU A 144 -1.48 14.75 18.46
C GLU A 144 -0.94 13.32 18.27
N ALA A 145 -1.79 12.31 18.51
CA ALA A 145 -1.50 10.87 18.44
C ALA A 145 -0.26 10.42 19.25
N GLN A 146 0.10 11.15 20.32
CA GLN A 146 1.32 10.87 21.08
C GLN A 146 1.32 9.47 21.71
N GLU A 147 0.18 9.03 22.23
CA GLU A 147 0.06 7.70 22.85
C GLU A 147 0.25 6.58 21.82
N ALA A 148 -0.33 6.71 20.62
CA ALA A 148 -0.10 5.77 19.53
C ALA A 148 1.39 5.72 19.14
N LEU A 149 2.03 6.89 19.00
CA LEU A 149 3.43 6.98 18.62
C LEU A 149 4.38 6.40 19.69
N LYS A 150 4.07 6.57 20.99
CA LYS A 150 4.84 5.96 22.08
C LYS A 150 4.78 4.43 22.01
N ILE A 151 3.60 3.86 21.77
CA ILE A 151 3.43 2.39 21.62
C ILE A 151 4.30 1.86 20.47
N ILE A 152 4.27 2.54 19.33
CA ILE A 152 5.05 2.16 18.14
C ILE A 152 6.56 2.26 18.45
N ALA A 153 7.00 3.37 19.05
CA ALA A 153 8.40 3.59 19.39
C ALA A 153 8.94 2.57 20.42
N ASN A 154 8.14 2.19 21.41
CA ASN A 154 8.51 1.21 22.43
C ASN A 154 8.77 -0.19 21.86
N HIS A 155 8.24 -0.49 20.66
CA HIS A 155 8.47 -1.75 19.95
C HIS A 155 9.51 -1.62 18.82
N GLY A 156 10.28 -0.53 18.81
CA GLY A 156 11.48 -0.41 17.96
C GLY A 156 11.29 0.32 16.64
N LEU A 157 10.07 0.70 16.25
CA LEU A 157 9.83 1.57 15.10
C LEU A 157 9.79 3.03 15.54
N MET A 158 10.87 3.77 15.27
CA MET A 158 10.94 5.20 15.64
C MET A 158 10.09 6.05 14.68
N PRO A 159 9.04 6.76 15.16
CA PRO A 159 8.26 7.65 14.30
C PRO A 159 9.08 8.82 13.75
N PRO A 160 8.64 9.45 12.64
CA PRO A 160 9.33 10.60 12.09
C PRO A 160 9.32 11.79 13.06
N ARG A 161 10.47 12.47 13.22
CA ARG A 161 10.59 13.65 14.10
C ARG A 161 10.06 14.94 13.49
N GLN A 162 10.14 15.07 12.15
CA GLN A 162 9.71 16.27 11.45
C GLN A 162 8.18 16.35 11.42
N PRO A 163 7.55 17.47 11.82
CA PRO A 163 6.08 17.57 11.92
C PRO A 163 5.34 17.13 10.65
N ASN A 164 5.82 17.55 9.48
CA ASN A 164 5.21 17.17 8.20
C ASN A 164 5.26 15.66 7.95
N LYS A 165 6.40 15.02 8.25
CA LYS A 165 6.55 13.56 8.08
C LYS A 165 5.75 12.79 9.13
N LYS A 166 5.72 13.30 10.36
CA LYS A 166 4.92 12.75 11.47
C LYS A 166 3.44 12.71 11.08
N ASN A 167 2.92 13.81 10.54
CA ASN A 167 1.52 13.88 10.11
C ASN A 167 1.22 12.92 8.95
N VAL A 168 2.12 12.81 7.96
CA VAL A 168 1.98 11.81 6.88
C VAL A 168 1.94 10.38 7.44
N PHE A 169 2.81 10.06 8.41
CA PHE A 169 2.83 8.75 9.05
C PHE A 169 1.56 8.44 9.85
N ILE A 170 1.08 9.42 10.62
CA ILE A 170 -0.17 9.30 11.38
C ILE A 170 -1.36 9.12 10.44
N ASN A 171 -1.51 9.98 9.43
CA ASN A 171 -2.60 9.90 8.46
C ASN A 171 -2.58 8.58 7.71
N TYR A 172 -1.39 8.08 7.35
CA TYR A 172 -1.26 6.75 6.77
C TYR A 172 -1.86 5.67 7.68
N ILE A 173 -1.49 5.64 8.96
CA ILE A 173 -2.02 4.63 9.88
C ILE A 173 -3.53 4.80 10.08
N GLN A 174 -4.02 6.03 10.16
CA GLN A 174 -5.43 6.32 10.42
C GLN A 174 -6.34 6.08 9.21
N ASP A 175 -5.89 6.39 7.99
CA ASP A 175 -6.77 6.47 6.81
C ASP A 175 -6.51 5.38 5.78
N TYR A 176 -5.50 4.54 5.98
CA TYR A 176 -5.25 3.43 5.07
C TYR A 176 -6.48 2.53 4.93
N PRO A 177 -6.91 2.20 3.69
CA PRO A 177 -8.11 1.39 3.45
C PRO A 177 -8.07 0.03 4.15
N ILE A 178 -9.20 -0.36 4.73
CA ILE A 178 -9.31 -1.58 5.53
C ILE A 178 -10.05 -2.65 4.76
N GLU A 179 -9.31 -3.69 4.41
CA GLU A 179 -9.82 -4.86 3.71
C GLU A 179 -10.11 -6.03 4.67
N LYS A 180 -9.54 -6.02 5.88
CA LYS A 180 -9.65 -7.10 6.86
C LYS A 180 -10.09 -6.57 8.23
N ARG A 181 -10.97 -7.33 8.89
CA ARG A 181 -11.43 -7.06 10.26
C ARG A 181 -11.20 -8.27 11.14
N PHE A 182 -10.62 -8.03 12.31
CA PHE A 182 -10.26 -9.02 13.31
C PHE A 182 -11.17 -8.87 14.54
N ARG A 183 -11.30 -9.95 15.30
CA ARG A 183 -12.01 -9.97 16.57
C ARG A 183 -11.02 -10.33 17.68
N CYS A 184 -10.89 -9.45 18.67
CA CYS A 184 -10.12 -9.75 19.87
C CYS A 184 -10.93 -10.73 20.74
N VAL A 185 -10.27 -11.78 21.21
CA VAL A 185 -10.82 -12.71 22.21
C VAL A 185 -9.96 -12.63 23.46
N ASP A 186 -10.60 -12.55 24.63
CA ASP A 186 -9.89 -12.33 25.90
C ASP A 186 -9.19 -13.60 26.42
N ARG A 187 -9.49 -14.77 25.85
CA ARG A 187 -8.84 -16.07 26.15
C ARG A 187 -8.86 -16.97 24.91
N THR A 188 -7.72 -17.60 24.60
CA THR A 188 -7.73 -18.92 23.97
C THR A 188 -8.07 -19.90 25.08
N GLY A 189 -9.17 -20.67 24.90
CA GLY A 189 -9.70 -21.58 25.92
C GLY A 189 -8.69 -22.58 26.46
#